data_AF-Q8T7A0-F1
#
_entry.id   AF-Q8T7A0-F1
#
_cell.length_a   1.000
_cell.length_b   1.000
_cell.length_c   1.000
_cell.angle_alpha   90.00
_cell.angle_beta   90.00
_cell.angle_gamma   90.00
#
_symmetry.space_group_name_H-M   'P 1'
#
loop_
_entity.id
_entity.type
_entity.pdbx_description
1 polymer ?
#
loop_
_entity_poly.entity_id
_entity_poly.type
_entity_poly.pdbx_seq_one_letter_code
_entity_poly.pdbx_strand_id
1 'polypeptide(L)'
;LALPDEFLARSGGEGGGVIQGSASEATLVALLGAKARMTQRIKEQHPEWTNYEIISKLVGYSNKQAHSSVERAGLLGGVKLRSLQPASDRRLNGDILREAMDEDIRNGLIPFYVVATLGTTSSCVFDDLDGLGDVCKSRGI
;
A
#
# COMPACT_ATOMS: atom_id res chain seq x y z
N LEU A 1 -1.40 -23.62 0.15
CA LEU A 1 -0.96 -22.22 -0.09
C LEU A 1 0.20 -21.79 0.79
N ALA A 2 0.55 -22.50 1.88
CA ALA A 2 1.67 -22.14 2.77
C ALA A 2 1.62 -20.66 3.22
N LEU A 3 0.41 -20.09 3.30
CA LEU A 3 0.17 -18.77 3.83
C LEU A 3 0.00 -18.86 5.35
N PRO A 4 0.32 -17.79 6.08
CA PRO A 4 0.05 -17.69 7.51
C PRO A 4 -1.42 -17.98 7.86
N ASP A 5 -1.65 -18.50 9.07
CA ASP A 5 -2.95 -18.92 9.57
C ASP A 5 -3.96 -17.76 9.66
N GLU A 6 -3.48 -16.53 9.79
CA GLU A 6 -4.26 -15.30 9.84
C GLU A 6 -5.06 -15.05 8.55
N PHE A 7 -4.69 -15.67 7.44
CA PHE A 7 -5.43 -15.58 6.17
C PHE A 7 -6.52 -16.65 6.03
N LEU A 8 -6.65 -17.59 6.97
CA LEU A 8 -7.63 -18.67 6.91
C LEU A 8 -8.98 -18.25 7.49
N ALA A 9 -10.05 -18.52 6.75
CA ALA A 9 -11.41 -18.41 7.27
C ALA A 9 -11.68 -19.58 8.24
N ARG A 10 -11.62 -19.31 9.54
CA ARG A 10 -11.87 -20.29 10.61
C ARG A 10 -12.67 -19.68 11.74
N SER A 11 -13.32 -20.53 12.53
CA SER A 11 -14.05 -20.09 13.73
C SER A 11 -13.11 -19.33 14.68
N GLY A 12 -13.50 -18.13 15.08
CA GLY A 12 -12.68 -17.24 15.93
C GLY A 12 -11.54 -16.52 15.21
N GLY A 13 -11.39 -16.66 13.89
CA GLY A 13 -10.47 -15.87 13.08
C GLY A 13 -11.12 -14.58 12.56
N GLU A 14 -10.30 -13.55 12.33
CA GLU A 14 -10.74 -12.26 11.75
C GLU A 14 -10.43 -12.15 10.24
N GLY A 15 -9.72 -13.13 9.68
CA GLY A 15 -9.29 -13.16 8.29
C GLY A 15 -10.07 -14.12 7.40
N GLY A 16 -9.67 -14.18 6.14
CA GLY A 16 -10.26 -15.07 5.13
C GLY A 16 -9.86 -14.69 3.70
N GLY A 17 -10.23 -15.54 2.76
CA GLY A 17 -10.02 -15.32 1.33
C GLY A 17 -11.32 -15.08 0.58
N VAL A 18 -11.27 -14.29 -0.48
CA VAL A 18 -12.40 -14.04 -1.39
C VAL A 18 -11.91 -14.08 -2.83
N ILE A 19 -12.73 -14.65 -3.72
CA ILE A 19 -12.45 -14.67 -5.16
C ILE A 19 -12.83 -13.31 -5.75
N GLN A 20 -11.89 -12.67 -6.43
CA GLN A 20 -12.08 -11.41 -7.15
C GLN A 20 -12.11 -11.67 -8.66
N GLY A 21 -12.71 -10.78 -9.44
CA GLY A 21 -12.75 -10.91 -10.91
C GLY A 21 -11.37 -10.78 -11.54
N SER A 22 -10.50 -9.97 -10.96
CA SER A 22 -9.12 -9.79 -11.41
C SER A 22 -8.18 -9.31 -10.30
N ALA A 23 -6.86 -9.45 -10.51
CA ALA A 23 -5.85 -8.84 -9.63
C ALA A 23 -5.93 -7.30 -9.62
N SER A 24 -6.42 -6.69 -10.70
CA SER A 24 -6.63 -5.24 -10.77
C SER A 24 -7.73 -4.79 -9.81
N GLU A 25 -8.85 -5.52 -9.78
CA GLU A 25 -9.93 -5.29 -8.81
C GLU A 25 -9.47 -5.53 -7.38
N ALA A 26 -8.74 -6.63 -7.13
CA ALA A 26 -8.19 -6.92 -5.80
C ALA A 26 -7.29 -5.79 -5.27
N THR A 27 -6.44 -5.23 -6.15
CA THR A 27 -5.58 -4.08 -5.82
C THR A 27 -6.40 -2.83 -5.47
N LEU A 28 -7.47 -2.56 -6.22
CA LEU A 28 -8.37 -1.44 -5.94
C LEU A 28 -9.13 -1.64 -4.62
N VAL A 29 -9.65 -2.84 -4.36
CA VAL A 29 -10.35 -3.17 -3.12
C VAL A 29 -9.42 -2.97 -1.91
N ALA A 30 -8.19 -3.47 -1.98
CA ALA A 30 -7.19 -3.29 -0.92
C ALA A 30 -6.89 -1.80 -0.67
N LEU A 31 -6.70 -1.01 -1.73
CA LEU A 31 -6.46 0.43 -1.62
C LEU A 31 -7.65 1.16 -0.98
N LEU A 32 -8.88 0.84 -1.37
CA LEU A 32 -10.08 1.45 -0.80
C LEU A 32 -10.24 1.10 0.69
N GLY A 33 -9.96 -0.14 1.07
CA GLY A 33 -9.94 -0.57 2.47
C GLY A 33 -8.89 0.18 3.29
N ALA A 34 -7.65 0.28 2.80
CA ALA A 34 -6.58 1.04 3.43
C ALA A 34 -6.94 2.53 3.56
N LYS A 35 -7.51 3.13 2.50
CA LYS A 35 -7.96 4.52 2.48
C LYS A 35 -9.02 4.77 3.55
N ALA A 36 -10.04 3.91 3.63
CA ALA A 36 -11.11 4.04 4.62
C ALA A 36 -10.58 3.95 6.05
N ARG A 37 -9.74 2.94 6.33
CA ARG A 37 -9.10 2.74 7.64
C ARG A 37 -8.25 3.94 8.05
N MET A 38 -7.39 4.42 7.15
CA MET A 38 -6.51 5.55 7.48
C MET A 38 -7.30 6.86 7.62
N THR A 39 -8.30 7.09 6.76
CA THR A 39 -9.14 8.30 6.86
C THR A 39 -9.85 8.37 8.20
N GLN A 40 -10.43 7.24 8.66
CA GLN A 40 -11.07 7.17 9.97
C GLN A 40 -10.07 7.45 11.10
N ARG A 41 -8.91 6.78 11.08
CA ARG A 41 -7.86 6.97 12.10
C ARG A 41 -7.40 8.42 12.21
N ILE A 42 -7.17 9.10 11.07
CA ILE A 42 -6.76 10.50 11.06
C ILE A 42 -7.91 11.41 11.51
N LYS A 43 -9.16 11.11 11.14
CA LYS A 43 -10.33 11.88 11.57
C LYS A 43 -10.55 11.81 13.08
N GLU A 44 -10.24 10.68 13.71
CA GLU A 44 -10.26 10.54 15.17
C GLU A 44 -9.17 11.38 15.86
N GLN A 45 -8.01 11.54 15.22
CA GLN A 45 -6.89 12.36 15.73
C GLN A 45 -7.07 13.86 15.44
N HIS A 46 -7.73 14.18 14.33
CA HIS A 46 -8.00 15.52 13.84
C HIS A 46 -9.49 15.69 13.50
N PRO A 47 -10.38 15.77 14.51
CA PRO A 47 -11.83 15.90 14.29
C PRO A 47 -12.23 17.14 13.48
N GLU A 48 -11.38 18.15 13.45
CA GLU A 48 -11.56 19.40 12.73
C GLU A 48 -11.29 19.28 11.21
N TRP A 49 -10.49 18.30 10.77
CA TRP A 49 -10.19 18.12 9.34
C TRP A 49 -11.37 17.46 8.62
N THR A 50 -11.74 18.00 7.47
CA THR A 50 -12.69 17.37 6.56
C THR A 50 -12.09 16.10 5.95
N ASN A 51 -12.95 15.18 5.50
CA ASN A 51 -12.49 13.98 4.78
C ASN A 51 -11.68 14.36 3.53
N TYR A 52 -12.02 15.48 2.89
CA TYR A 52 -11.29 15.99 1.73
C TYR A 52 -9.85 16.37 2.09
N GLU A 53 -9.64 17.12 3.18
CA GLU A 53 -8.31 17.51 3.64
C GLU A 53 -7.45 16.27 3.98
N ILE A 54 -8.03 15.29 4.67
CA ILE A 54 -7.36 14.03 4.99
C ILE A 54 -6.96 13.28 3.72
N ILE A 55 -7.92 13.02 2.83
CA ILE A 55 -7.68 12.26 1.58
C ILE A 55 -6.65 12.97 0.69
N SER A 56 -6.67 14.31 0.64
CA SER A 56 -5.70 15.10 -0.15
C SER A 56 -4.25 14.94 0.32
N LYS A 57 -4.05 14.50 1.57
CA LYS A 57 -2.74 14.26 2.17
C LYS A 57 -2.30 12.80 2.06
N LEU A 58 -3.21 11.86 1.77
CA LEU A 58 -2.87 10.44 1.66
C LEU A 58 -1.96 10.17 0.46
N VAL A 59 -0.89 9.40 0.70
CA VAL A 59 0.05 8.94 -0.32
C VAL A 59 0.36 7.44 -0.16
N GLY A 60 0.26 6.71 -1.27
CA GLY A 60 0.67 5.30 -1.34
C GLY A 60 1.88 5.09 -2.24
N TYR A 61 2.48 3.91 -2.17
CA TYR A 61 3.76 3.61 -2.81
C TYR A 61 3.75 2.29 -3.58
N SER A 62 4.50 2.22 -4.67
CA SER A 62 4.76 0.98 -5.38
C SER A 62 6.12 1.03 -6.08
N ASN A 63 6.63 -0.12 -6.50
CA ASN A 63 7.75 -0.18 -7.43
C ASN A 63 7.33 0.47 -8.76
N LYS A 64 8.21 1.25 -9.39
CA LYS A 64 7.99 1.80 -10.75
C LYS A 64 7.80 0.72 -11.83
N GLN A 65 8.19 -0.51 -11.56
CA GLN A 65 7.94 -1.69 -12.40
C GLN A 65 6.67 -2.46 -12.04
N ALA A 66 5.88 -1.97 -11.08
CA ALA A 66 4.58 -2.55 -10.76
C ALA A 66 3.65 -2.51 -11.98
N HIS A 67 2.69 -3.44 -12.01
CA HIS A 67 1.70 -3.49 -13.08
C HIS A 67 0.85 -2.21 -13.12
N SER A 68 0.41 -1.79 -14.30
CA SER A 68 -0.37 -0.56 -14.51
C SER A 68 -1.70 -0.51 -13.74
N SER A 69 -2.18 -1.65 -13.25
CA SER A 69 -3.34 -1.73 -12.36
C SER A 69 -3.15 -0.95 -11.06
N VAL A 70 -1.91 -0.81 -10.57
CA VAL A 70 -1.60 -0.09 -9.34
C VAL A 70 -1.84 1.41 -9.52
N GLU A 71 -1.33 1.98 -10.62
CA GLU A 71 -1.61 3.36 -11.01
C GLU A 71 -3.11 3.61 -11.22
N ARG A 72 -3.80 2.68 -11.91
CA ARG A 72 -5.25 2.75 -12.10
C ARG A 72 -6.00 2.72 -10.76
N ALA A 73 -5.56 1.92 -9.80
CA ALA A 73 -6.17 1.86 -8.47
C ALA A 73 -5.99 3.20 -7.72
N GLY A 74 -4.83 3.84 -7.82
CA GLY A 74 -4.61 5.17 -7.26
C GLY A 74 -5.53 6.23 -7.86
N LEU A 75 -5.63 6.24 -9.21
CA LEU A 75 -6.51 7.14 -9.95
C LEU A 75 -7.99 6.98 -9.55
N LEU A 76 -8.51 5.75 -9.62
CA LEU A 76 -9.90 5.45 -9.26
C LEU A 76 -10.17 5.62 -7.75
N GLY A 77 -9.15 5.37 -6.93
CA GLY A 77 -9.19 5.56 -5.48
C GLY A 77 -9.16 7.02 -5.05
N GLY A 78 -8.80 7.95 -5.94
CA GLY A 78 -8.71 9.38 -5.66
C GLY A 78 -7.60 9.73 -4.66
N VAL A 79 -6.46 9.05 -4.75
CA VAL A 79 -5.31 9.21 -3.84
C VAL A 79 -4.02 9.42 -4.61
N LYS A 80 -3.02 10.01 -3.97
CA LYS A 80 -1.68 10.11 -4.54
C LYS A 80 -1.01 8.73 -4.47
N LEU A 81 -0.37 8.33 -5.57
CA LEU A 81 0.40 7.09 -5.63
C LEU A 81 1.77 7.39 -6.25
N ARG A 82 2.84 7.14 -5.49
CA ARG A 82 4.22 7.36 -5.92
C ARG A 82 4.83 6.05 -6.44
N SER A 83 5.29 6.10 -7.68
CA SER A 83 6.09 5.04 -8.30
C SER A 83 7.56 5.24 -7.94
N LEU A 84 8.07 4.43 -7.02
CA LEU A 84 9.44 4.52 -6.51
C LEU A 84 10.44 3.85 -7.46
N GLN A 85 11.56 4.52 -7.71
CA GLN A 85 12.63 4.01 -8.53
C GLN A 85 13.38 2.92 -7.74
N PRO A 86 13.35 1.65 -8.17
CA PRO A 86 14.11 0.61 -7.50
C PRO A 86 15.62 0.76 -7.73
N ALA A 87 16.41 0.03 -6.95
CA ALA A 87 17.85 -0.07 -7.11
C ALA A 87 18.23 -0.81 -8.42
N SER A 88 19.53 -1.04 -8.62
CA SER A 88 20.08 -1.69 -9.82
C SER A 88 19.57 -3.12 -10.03
N ASP A 89 19.21 -3.82 -8.96
CA ASP A 89 18.58 -5.15 -8.98
C ASP A 89 17.08 -5.12 -9.33
N ARG A 90 16.52 -3.91 -9.54
CA ARG A 90 15.11 -3.63 -9.88
C ARG A 90 14.11 -3.96 -8.78
N ARG A 91 14.57 -4.31 -7.58
CA ARG A 91 13.74 -4.58 -6.41
C ARG A 91 13.45 -3.29 -5.67
N LEU A 92 12.21 -3.12 -5.23
CA LEU A 92 11.91 -2.14 -4.19
C LEU A 92 12.28 -2.75 -2.84
N ASN A 93 13.04 -2.00 -2.04
CA ASN A 93 13.49 -2.42 -0.71
C ASN A 93 13.03 -1.44 0.37
N GLY A 94 13.20 -1.87 1.63
CA GLY A 94 12.79 -1.08 2.80
C GLY A 94 13.46 0.29 2.88
N ASP A 95 14.72 0.42 2.49
CA ASP A 95 15.45 1.70 2.58
C ASP A 95 14.88 2.76 1.64
N ILE A 96 14.62 2.38 0.38
CA ILE A 96 13.99 3.27 -0.61
C ILE A 96 12.58 3.68 -0.16
N LEU A 97 11.82 2.73 0.40
CA LEU A 97 10.48 3.01 0.92
C LEU A 97 10.54 3.98 2.11
N ARG A 98 11.47 3.76 3.05
CA ARG A 98 11.66 4.57 4.24
C ARG A 98 12.01 6.01 3.87
N GLU A 99 12.98 6.19 2.97
CA GLU A 99 13.40 7.52 2.50
C GLU A 99 12.24 8.28 1.86
N ALA A 100 11.47 7.61 0.98
CA ALA A 100 10.31 8.22 0.33
C ALA A 100 9.21 8.61 1.33
N MET A 101 8.92 7.75 2.32
CA MET A 101 7.96 8.05 3.38
C MET A 101 8.42 9.23 4.24
N ASP A 102 9.71 9.30 4.60
CA ASP A 102 10.26 10.37 5.43
C ASP A 102 10.27 11.72 4.71
N GLU A 103 10.50 11.72 3.39
CA GLU A 103 10.30 12.88 2.53
C GLU A 103 8.84 13.35 2.54
N ASP A 104 7.90 12.44 2.30
CA ASP A 104 6.48 12.78 2.21
C ASP A 104 5.90 13.26 3.54
N ILE A 105 6.31 12.66 4.66
CA ILE A 105 5.93 13.10 6.00
C ILE A 105 6.45 14.52 6.25
N ARG A 106 7.70 14.83 5.88
CA ARG A 106 8.24 16.21 5.97
C ARG A 106 7.45 17.20 5.12
N ASN A 107 6.90 16.74 4.00
CA ASN A 107 6.03 17.53 3.12
C ASN A 107 4.57 17.58 3.59
N GLY A 108 4.25 17.04 4.76
CA GLY A 108 2.90 17.07 5.35
C GLY A 108 1.91 16.10 4.70
N LEU A 109 2.41 15.07 4.02
CA LEU A 109 1.62 13.94 3.49
C LEU A 109 1.56 12.79 4.51
N ILE A 110 0.62 11.88 4.29
CA ILE A 110 0.29 10.77 5.17
C ILE A 110 0.46 9.46 4.39
N PRO A 111 1.58 8.75 4.58
CA PRO A 111 1.76 7.39 4.10
C PRO A 111 0.63 6.47 4.57
N PHE A 112 -0.01 5.72 3.66
CA PHE A 112 -1.15 4.86 4.04
C PHE A 112 -1.24 3.51 3.32
N TYR A 113 -0.47 3.28 2.26
CA TYR A 113 -0.61 2.07 1.44
C TYR A 113 0.68 1.77 0.68
N VAL A 114 1.05 0.49 0.60
CA VAL A 114 2.23 0.03 -0.17
C VAL A 114 1.85 -1.22 -0.97
N VAL A 115 2.21 -1.25 -2.24
CA VAL A 115 2.10 -2.43 -3.10
C VAL A 115 3.47 -3.02 -3.34
N ALA A 116 3.76 -4.13 -2.67
CA ALA A 116 4.89 -4.99 -2.98
C ALA A 116 4.54 -5.94 -4.13
N THR A 117 5.40 -6.04 -5.14
CA THR A 117 5.19 -6.89 -6.31
C THR A 117 6.08 -8.12 -6.24
N LEU A 118 5.47 -9.30 -6.17
CA LEU A 118 6.16 -10.59 -6.24
C LEU A 118 6.02 -11.14 -7.67
N GLY A 119 7.00 -10.82 -8.52
CA GLY A 119 6.97 -11.13 -9.94
C GLY A 119 6.50 -9.95 -10.80
N THR A 120 7.37 -8.97 -11.02
CA THR A 120 7.10 -7.84 -11.91
C THR A 120 6.82 -8.30 -13.35
N THR A 121 5.94 -7.59 -14.05
CA THR A 121 5.50 -7.98 -15.41
C THR A 121 6.66 -8.02 -16.41
N SER A 122 7.62 -7.10 -16.30
CA SER A 122 8.70 -6.95 -17.27
C SER A 122 9.80 -8.00 -17.13
N SER A 123 10.06 -8.48 -15.91
CA SER A 123 11.28 -9.24 -15.63
C SER A 123 11.18 -10.23 -14.47
N CYS A 124 9.98 -10.48 -13.96
CA CYS A 124 9.71 -11.41 -12.86
C CYS A 124 10.58 -11.13 -11.64
N VAL A 125 10.79 -9.85 -11.32
CA VAL A 125 11.53 -9.42 -10.13
C VAL A 125 10.60 -9.43 -8.93
N PHE A 126 11.15 -9.76 -7.77
CA PHE A 126 10.44 -9.82 -6.50
C PHE A 126 10.96 -8.71 -5.61
N ASP A 127 10.06 -7.83 -5.18
CA ASP A 127 10.38 -6.83 -4.16
C ASP A 127 10.76 -7.51 -2.83
N ASP A 128 11.53 -6.79 -2.01
CA ASP A 128 11.96 -7.26 -0.69
C ASP A 128 10.81 -7.17 0.32
N LEU A 129 10.00 -8.24 0.38
CA LEU A 129 8.79 -8.26 1.18
C LEU A 129 9.07 -8.07 2.69
N ASP A 130 10.17 -8.61 3.19
CA ASP A 130 10.53 -8.52 4.61
C ASP A 130 10.92 -7.08 4.97
N GLY A 131 11.82 -6.47 4.19
CA GLY A 131 12.23 -5.08 4.41
C GLY A 131 11.08 -4.09 4.25
N LEU A 132 10.19 -4.30 3.27
CA LEU A 132 8.99 -3.48 3.11
C LEU A 132 7.99 -3.69 4.27
N GLY A 133 7.80 -4.94 4.69
CA GLY A 133 6.92 -5.30 5.80
C GLY A 133 7.34 -4.65 7.12
N ASP A 134 8.64 -4.64 7.42
CA ASP A 134 9.18 -4.00 8.62
C ASP A 134 8.97 -2.48 8.61
N VAL A 135 9.14 -1.84 7.45
CA VAL A 135 8.86 -0.40 7.30
C VAL A 135 7.37 -0.12 7.50
N CYS A 136 6.48 -0.86 6.84
CA CYS A 136 5.02 -0.70 6.99
C CYS A 136 4.58 -0.84 8.45
N LYS A 137 5.02 -1.90 9.15
CA LYS A 137 4.73 -2.11 10.57
C LYS A 137 5.21 -0.95 11.43
N SER A 138 6.45 -0.47 11.22
CA SER A 138 7.02 0.64 11.99
C SER A 138 6.27 1.97 11.80
N ARG A 139 5.53 2.12 10.69
CA ARG A 139 4.73 3.30 10.35
C ARG A 139 3.23 3.10 10.59
N GLY A 140 2.80 1.92 11.03
CA GLY A 140 1.40 1.58 11.26
C GLY A 140 0.54 1.57 10.00
N ILE A 141 1.14 1.11 8.89
CA ILE A 141 0.54 0.87 7.58
C ILE A 141 0.26 -0.62 7.41
#